data_AF-A0A936Z247-F1
#
_entry.id   AF-A0A936Z247-F1
#
_cell.length_a   1.000
_cell.length_b   1.000
_cell.length_c   1.000
_cell.angle_alpha   90.00
_cell.angle_beta   90.00
_cell.angle_gamma   90.00
#
_symmetry.space_group_name_H-M   'P 1'
#
loop_
_entity.id
_entity.type
_entity.pdbx_description
1 polymer ?
#
loop_
_entity_poly.entity_id
_entity_poly.type
_entity_poly.pdbx_seq_one_letter_code
_entity_poly.pdbx_strand_id
1 'polypeptide(L)'
;MSQAGGERSKAMGRSAIACGAALLFALPHAAQAHVRWFTGAAHADTAPESMETLLASLDFLALLVVTLAVLAWVRRADTRLAAGGSSFMRLLADCDARATPAAAPVLRVAVAVFFAAVAVHFGDTSSAWTPEVKSPGDWIVPLKLLIALGLLFPSGVLPACAGMLLLYLHPSHLQGAGQLLDYELFFGVCVFLALDHLSPRQGATTGLLVLRILVAGNFLWVGIERWLYPDWTSEALVQRLPMLQLGLDPAFWTLAAGFVEVGLAFVLLFGRASSQVAAAVMLALMAGTMPMLDAMEAISDLPMLFSLFVLAATRNRMPRAVTEHARWQPANLCRTFLLATMGLTVLYYLAHDFTPVLHAQLTDLWREFPLVGLGGDAPG
;
A
#
# COMPACT_ATOMS: atom_id res chain seq x y z
N MET A 1 17.71 -16.93 -37.25
CA MET A 1 17.97 -15.87 -36.25
C MET A 1 16.93 -15.78 -35.11
N SER A 2 15.95 -16.69 -34.98
CA SER A 2 14.92 -16.64 -33.91
C SER A 2 15.27 -17.44 -32.64
N GLN A 3 16.12 -18.48 -32.73
CA GLN A 3 16.47 -19.33 -31.57
C GLN A 3 17.42 -18.69 -30.55
N ALA A 4 18.38 -17.86 -31.00
CA ALA A 4 19.39 -17.25 -30.12
C ALA A 4 18.80 -16.25 -29.09
N GLY A 5 17.64 -15.64 -29.38
CA GLY A 5 16.96 -14.74 -28.46
C GLY A 5 16.23 -15.45 -27.30
N GLY A 6 15.92 -16.74 -27.47
CA GLY A 6 15.23 -17.55 -26.44
C GLY A 6 16.17 -18.02 -25.33
N GLU A 7 17.42 -18.33 -25.65
CA GLU A 7 18.40 -18.84 -24.67
C GLU A 7 18.95 -17.74 -23.76
N ARG A 8 19.23 -16.54 -24.30
CA ARG A 8 19.65 -15.38 -23.47
C ARG A 8 18.59 -14.97 -22.45
N SER A 9 17.31 -15.00 -22.82
CA SER A 9 16.20 -14.67 -21.91
C SER A 9 16.04 -15.72 -20.79
N LYS A 10 16.33 -16.99 -21.06
CA LYS A 10 16.31 -18.06 -20.05
C LYS A 10 17.51 -17.96 -19.10
N ALA A 11 18.68 -17.60 -19.62
CA ALA A 11 19.89 -17.39 -18.81
C ALA A 11 19.75 -16.20 -17.86
N MET A 12 19.28 -15.04 -18.33
CA MET A 12 19.01 -13.87 -17.48
C MET A 12 17.99 -14.17 -16.36
N GLY A 13 16.93 -14.94 -16.66
CA GLY A 13 15.93 -15.30 -15.64
C GLY A 13 16.48 -16.23 -14.55
N ARG A 14 17.38 -17.16 -14.90
CA ARG A 14 18.04 -18.04 -13.92
C ARG A 14 19.04 -17.28 -13.06
N SER A 15 19.81 -16.35 -13.64
CA SER A 15 20.72 -15.48 -12.89
C SER A 15 19.98 -14.51 -11.96
N ALA A 16 18.83 -13.95 -12.37
CA ALA A 16 18.07 -13.05 -11.50
C ALA A 16 17.46 -13.77 -10.28
N ILE A 17 16.95 -15.00 -10.45
CA ILE A 17 16.43 -15.82 -9.34
C ILE A 17 17.57 -16.25 -8.41
N ALA A 18 18.73 -16.64 -8.97
CA ALA A 18 19.90 -17.00 -8.18
C ALA A 18 20.48 -15.80 -7.41
N CYS A 19 20.53 -14.60 -8.02
CA CYS A 19 20.93 -13.37 -7.33
C CYS A 19 19.92 -12.96 -6.25
N GLY A 20 18.61 -13.05 -6.52
CA GLY A 20 17.58 -12.78 -5.51
C GLY A 20 17.68 -13.72 -4.31
N ALA A 21 17.85 -15.03 -4.56
CA ALA A 21 18.08 -16.02 -3.52
C ALA A 21 19.38 -15.76 -2.74
N ALA A 22 20.49 -15.45 -3.42
CA ALA A 22 21.76 -15.16 -2.76
C ALA A 22 21.73 -13.86 -1.94
N LEU A 23 20.99 -12.83 -2.39
CA LEU A 23 20.78 -11.63 -1.60
C LEU A 23 19.96 -11.92 -0.34
N LEU A 24 18.92 -12.75 -0.41
CA LEU A 24 18.08 -13.11 0.74
C LEU A 24 18.89 -13.78 1.87
N PHE A 25 19.85 -14.65 1.54
CA PHE A 25 20.73 -15.30 2.54
C PHE A 25 21.83 -14.38 3.09
N ALA A 26 22.09 -13.25 2.43
CA ALA A 26 23.10 -12.28 2.85
C ALA A 26 22.51 -11.09 3.62
N LEU A 27 21.20 -11.08 3.88
CA LEU A 27 20.53 -9.97 4.56
C LEU A 27 20.90 -9.91 6.06
N PRO A 28 21.07 -8.70 6.62
CA PRO A 28 21.25 -8.52 8.04
C PRO A 28 20.03 -9.03 8.81
N HIS A 29 20.27 -9.76 9.90
CA HIS A 29 19.23 -10.35 10.76
C HIS A 29 18.62 -9.33 11.73
N ALA A 30 19.04 -8.06 11.65
CA ALA A 30 18.71 -7.01 12.59
C ALA A 30 17.88 -5.91 11.90
N ALA A 31 16.69 -6.26 11.42
CA ALA A 31 15.64 -5.26 11.30
C ALA A 31 14.89 -5.25 12.63
N GLN A 32 14.57 -4.08 13.16
CA GLN A 32 13.65 -3.95 14.28
C GLN A 32 12.28 -3.65 13.72
N ALA A 33 11.23 -4.05 14.41
CA ALA A 33 9.88 -3.76 14.01
C ALA A 33 9.54 -2.29 14.35
N HIS A 34 8.78 -1.56 13.54
CA HIS A 34 8.61 -0.11 13.79
C HIS A 34 7.16 0.37 13.87
N VAL A 35 6.21 -0.52 13.62
CA VAL A 35 4.77 -0.22 13.68
C VAL A 35 4.20 -0.83 14.95
N ARG A 36 3.65 0.02 15.82
CA ARG A 36 2.69 -0.46 16.81
C ARG A 36 1.39 -0.71 16.07
N TRP A 37 1.17 -1.94 15.61
CA TRP A 37 -0.21 -2.37 15.36
C TRP A 37 -0.97 -2.27 16.69
N PHE A 38 -2.27 -1.98 16.63
CA PHE A 38 -3.23 -1.67 17.71
C PHE A 38 -3.36 -2.73 18.83
N THR A 39 -2.25 -3.34 19.25
CA THR A 39 -2.11 -4.54 20.05
C THR A 39 -1.01 -4.33 21.08
N GLY A 40 -1.14 -5.00 22.24
CA GLY A 40 -0.17 -4.86 23.32
C GLY A 40 1.18 -5.51 23.00
N ALA A 41 1.24 -6.50 22.11
CA ALA A 41 2.45 -7.23 21.77
C ALA A 41 3.31 -6.56 20.69
N ALA A 42 2.82 -5.55 19.96
CA ALA A 42 3.62 -4.83 18.99
C ALA A 42 4.68 -3.96 19.68
N HIS A 43 5.89 -4.52 19.83
CA HIS A 43 7.07 -3.84 20.38
C HIS A 43 8.05 -3.55 19.26
N ALA A 44 8.58 -2.33 19.25
CA ALA A 44 9.52 -1.91 18.23
C ALA A 44 10.83 -2.74 18.27
N ASP A 45 11.17 -3.30 19.43
CA ASP A 45 12.39 -4.08 19.60
C ASP A 45 12.29 -5.52 19.07
N THR A 46 11.12 -5.94 18.58
CA THR A 46 10.91 -7.29 18.08
C THR A 46 11.67 -7.48 16.77
N ALA A 47 12.50 -8.51 16.67
CA ALA A 47 13.14 -8.86 15.40
C ALA A 47 12.12 -9.57 14.47
N PRO A 48 12.14 -9.33 13.16
CA PRO A 48 11.30 -10.05 12.21
C PRO A 48 11.67 -11.53 12.21
N GLU A 49 10.69 -12.36 11.93
CA GLU A 49 10.93 -13.75 11.61
C GLU A 49 11.94 -13.88 10.46
N SER A 50 12.83 -14.87 10.60
CA SER A 50 13.82 -15.12 9.55
C SER A 50 13.14 -15.72 8.33
N MET A 51 13.59 -15.32 7.14
CA MET A 51 13.12 -15.92 5.89
C MET A 51 13.42 -17.43 5.83
N GLU A 52 14.48 -17.90 6.51
CA GLU A 52 14.78 -19.32 6.62
C GLU A 52 13.67 -20.08 7.35
N THR A 53 13.17 -19.53 8.47
CA THR A 53 12.04 -20.09 9.22
C THR A 53 10.79 -20.17 8.34
N LEU A 54 10.47 -19.08 7.64
CA LEU A 54 9.31 -19.03 6.75
C LEU A 54 9.41 -20.04 5.61
N LEU A 55 10.56 -20.15 4.95
CA LEU A 55 10.78 -21.08 3.84
C LEU A 55 10.85 -22.54 4.29
N ALA A 56 11.19 -22.81 5.55
CA ALA A 56 11.14 -24.14 6.15
C ALA A 56 9.70 -24.57 6.52
N SER A 57 8.77 -23.62 6.66
CA SER A 57 7.37 -23.91 7.00
C SER A 57 6.62 -24.55 5.83
N LEU A 58 6.02 -25.72 6.09
CA LEU A 58 5.19 -26.42 5.10
C LEU A 58 3.95 -25.61 4.72
N ASP A 59 3.35 -24.90 5.68
CA ASP A 59 2.17 -24.07 5.44
C ASP A 59 2.50 -22.90 4.53
N PHE A 60 3.64 -22.26 4.73
CA PHE A 60 4.12 -21.17 3.87
C PHE A 60 4.34 -21.66 2.43
N LEU A 61 5.02 -22.80 2.26
CA LEU A 61 5.27 -23.38 0.94
C LEU A 61 3.97 -23.83 0.26
N ALA A 62 3.03 -24.42 1.01
CA ALA A 62 1.73 -24.84 0.49
C ALA A 62 0.91 -23.62 0.02
N LEU A 63 0.83 -22.57 0.84
CA LEU A 63 0.14 -21.32 0.49
C LEU A 63 0.81 -20.61 -0.69
N LEU A 64 2.15 -20.64 -0.78
CA LEU A 64 2.87 -20.12 -1.94
C LEU A 64 2.49 -20.87 -3.23
N VAL A 65 2.49 -22.20 -3.20
CA VAL A 65 2.09 -23.02 -4.37
C VAL A 65 0.64 -22.76 -4.77
N VAL A 66 -0.28 -22.70 -3.79
CA VAL A 66 -1.68 -22.37 -4.03
C VAL A 66 -1.82 -20.97 -4.65
N THR A 67 -1.11 -19.98 -4.11
CA THR A 67 -1.12 -18.60 -4.61
C THR A 67 -0.64 -18.54 -6.05
N LEU A 68 0.47 -19.22 -6.38
CA LEU A 68 0.98 -19.31 -7.75
C LEU A 68 -0.03 -19.97 -8.70
N ALA A 69 -0.70 -21.03 -8.26
CA ALA A 69 -1.74 -21.70 -9.04
C ALA A 69 -2.95 -20.78 -9.28
N VAL A 70 -3.41 -20.06 -8.25
CA VAL A 70 -4.48 -19.07 -8.35
C VAL A 70 -4.10 -17.93 -9.29
N LEU A 71 -2.90 -17.37 -9.19
CA LEU A 71 -2.43 -16.30 -10.09
C LEU A 71 -2.37 -16.77 -11.55
N ALA A 72 -1.90 -18.01 -11.79
CA ALA A 72 -1.91 -18.60 -13.12
C ALA A 72 -3.33 -18.78 -13.67
N TRP A 73 -4.28 -19.17 -12.81
CA TRP A 73 -5.69 -19.30 -13.16
C TRP A 73 -6.34 -17.94 -13.45
N VAL A 74 -6.16 -16.94 -12.57
CA VAL A 74 -6.64 -15.56 -12.75
C VAL A 74 -6.14 -15.00 -14.06
N ARG A 75 -4.86 -15.18 -14.39
CA ARG A 75 -4.29 -14.76 -15.68
C ARG A 75 -5.00 -15.40 -16.86
N ARG A 76 -5.25 -16.71 -16.80
CA ARG A 76 -5.97 -17.43 -17.87
C ARG A 76 -7.40 -16.93 -17.99
N ALA A 77 -8.09 -16.69 -16.89
CA ALA A 77 -9.44 -16.11 -16.88
C ALA A 77 -9.43 -14.69 -17.50
N ASP A 78 -8.51 -13.83 -17.08
CA ASP A 78 -8.36 -12.44 -17.55
C ASP A 78 -8.07 -12.39 -19.07
N THR A 79 -7.21 -13.27 -19.60
CA THR A 79 -6.99 -13.38 -21.06
C THR A 79 -8.25 -13.79 -21.83
N ARG A 80 -9.00 -14.78 -21.32
CA ARG A 80 -10.20 -15.28 -21.97
C ARG A 80 -11.30 -14.24 -21.97
N LEU A 81 -11.50 -13.56 -20.85
CA LEU A 81 -12.47 -12.47 -20.72
C LEU A 81 -12.15 -11.29 -21.65
N ALA A 82 -10.86 -10.94 -21.77
CA ALA A 82 -10.41 -9.87 -22.65
C ALA A 82 -10.54 -10.21 -24.14
N ALA A 83 -10.37 -11.48 -24.54
CA ALA A 83 -10.47 -11.92 -25.93
C ALA A 83 -11.93 -12.05 -26.42
N GLY A 84 -12.85 -12.44 -25.53
CA GLY A 84 -14.22 -12.81 -25.90
C GLY A 84 -15.21 -11.68 -26.11
N GLY A 85 -14.81 -10.40 -26.01
CA GLY A 85 -15.74 -9.27 -26.18
C GLY A 85 -16.96 -9.32 -25.26
N SER A 86 -16.80 -9.89 -24.06
CA SER A 86 -17.90 -10.25 -23.16
C SER A 86 -18.69 -9.01 -22.67
N SER A 87 -19.97 -9.21 -22.33
CA SER A 87 -20.80 -8.17 -21.71
C SER A 87 -20.17 -7.63 -20.42
N PHE A 88 -19.42 -8.47 -19.70
CA PHE A 88 -18.64 -8.06 -18.52
C PHE A 88 -17.58 -7.00 -18.87
N MET A 89 -16.82 -7.20 -19.96
CA MET A 89 -15.84 -6.21 -20.39
C MET A 89 -16.49 -4.90 -20.83
N ARG A 90 -17.69 -4.93 -21.43
CA ARG A 90 -18.46 -3.72 -21.73
C ARG A 90 -18.89 -2.99 -20.47
N LEU A 91 -19.45 -3.70 -19.49
CA LEU A 91 -19.80 -3.14 -18.18
C LEU A 91 -18.59 -2.45 -17.53
N LEU A 92 -17.42 -3.09 -17.50
CA LEU A 92 -16.21 -2.48 -16.96
C LEU A 92 -15.74 -1.25 -17.77
N ALA A 93 -16.04 -1.19 -19.08
CA ALA A 93 -15.74 -0.01 -19.90
C ALA A 93 -16.64 1.16 -19.51
N ASP A 94 -17.93 0.88 -19.35
CA ASP A 94 -18.94 1.87 -19.02
C ASP A 94 -18.71 2.41 -17.60
N CYS A 95 -18.34 1.53 -16.66
CA CYS A 95 -17.89 1.91 -15.33
C CYS A 95 -16.67 2.85 -15.40
N ASP A 96 -15.62 2.48 -16.14
CA ASP A 96 -14.41 3.31 -16.30
C ASP A 96 -14.71 4.69 -16.87
N ALA A 97 -15.55 4.75 -17.91
CA ALA A 97 -15.93 6.00 -18.58
C ALA A 97 -16.67 6.95 -17.65
N ARG A 98 -17.48 6.42 -16.72
CA ARG A 98 -18.21 7.22 -15.71
C ARG A 98 -17.36 7.55 -14.49
N ALA A 99 -16.52 6.60 -14.06
CA ALA A 99 -15.75 6.70 -12.82
C ALA A 99 -14.50 7.57 -12.98
N THR A 100 -13.82 7.54 -14.12
CA THR A 100 -12.61 8.35 -14.36
C THR A 100 -12.83 9.85 -14.06
N PRO A 101 -13.87 10.54 -14.60
CA PRO A 101 -14.11 11.95 -14.27
C PRO A 101 -14.59 12.18 -12.83
N ALA A 102 -15.15 11.15 -12.17
CA ALA A 102 -15.63 11.25 -10.79
C ALA A 102 -14.53 10.93 -9.75
N ALA A 103 -13.41 10.33 -10.16
CA ALA A 103 -12.35 9.87 -9.27
C ALA A 103 -11.77 10.99 -8.39
N ALA A 104 -11.41 12.13 -8.98
CA ALA A 104 -10.86 13.26 -8.24
C ALA A 104 -11.87 13.90 -7.27
N PRO A 105 -13.11 14.23 -7.67
CA PRO A 105 -14.13 14.70 -6.73
C PRO A 105 -14.37 13.75 -5.55
N VAL A 106 -14.45 12.43 -5.82
CA VAL A 106 -14.67 11.43 -4.77
C VAL A 106 -13.51 11.40 -3.77
N LEU A 107 -12.27 11.35 -4.26
CA LEU A 107 -11.09 11.32 -3.38
C LEU A 107 -10.89 12.64 -2.64
N ARG A 108 -11.20 13.79 -3.25
CA ARG A 108 -11.19 15.10 -2.57
C ARG A 108 -12.15 15.11 -1.38
N VAL A 109 -13.37 14.64 -1.55
CA VAL A 109 -14.36 14.58 -0.46
C VAL A 109 -13.91 13.59 0.62
N ALA A 110 -13.45 12.39 0.24
CA ALA A 110 -12.99 11.39 1.20
C ALA A 110 -11.83 11.90 2.07
N VAL A 111 -10.83 12.52 1.45
CA VAL A 111 -9.67 13.08 2.17
C VAL A 111 -10.04 14.33 2.95
N ALA A 112 -10.96 15.17 2.46
CA ALA A 112 -11.46 16.32 3.21
C ALA A 112 -12.20 15.88 4.48
N VAL A 113 -13.06 14.86 4.37
CA VAL A 113 -13.76 14.27 5.52
C VAL A 113 -12.78 13.68 6.51
N PHE A 114 -11.77 12.93 6.03
CA PHE A 114 -10.71 12.39 6.87
C PHE A 114 -10.00 13.49 7.68
N PHE A 115 -9.47 14.53 7.01
CA PHE A 115 -8.75 15.59 7.71
C PHE A 115 -9.63 16.40 8.66
N ALA A 116 -10.89 16.67 8.27
CA ALA A 116 -11.85 17.35 9.14
C ALA A 116 -12.19 16.49 10.38
N ALA A 117 -12.43 15.20 10.19
CA ALA A 117 -12.72 14.27 11.29
C ALA A 117 -11.52 14.14 12.23
N VAL A 118 -10.31 13.99 11.69
CA VAL A 118 -9.10 13.90 12.51
C VAL A 118 -8.86 15.19 13.29
N ALA A 119 -9.04 16.35 12.66
CA ALA A 119 -8.86 17.65 13.32
C ALA A 119 -9.88 17.89 14.43
N VAL A 120 -11.16 17.59 14.19
CA VAL A 120 -12.25 17.85 15.15
C VAL A 120 -12.26 16.84 16.30
N HIS A 121 -12.05 15.56 16.00
CA HIS A 121 -12.25 14.50 16.99
C HIS A 121 -11.03 14.29 17.89
N PHE A 122 -9.83 14.63 17.41
CA PHE A 122 -8.60 14.34 18.14
C PHE A 122 -7.74 15.58 18.46
N GLY A 123 -8.06 16.75 17.91
CA GLY A 123 -7.41 18.03 18.25
C GLY A 123 -5.89 17.90 18.39
N ASP A 124 -5.36 18.39 19.52
CA ASP A 124 -3.94 18.44 19.85
C ASP A 124 -3.34 17.08 20.26
N THR A 125 -4.18 16.06 20.44
CA THR A 125 -3.73 14.70 20.80
C THR A 125 -3.37 13.83 19.59
N SER A 126 -3.67 14.28 18.37
CA SER A 126 -3.39 13.54 17.13
C SER A 126 -2.17 14.05 16.38
N SER A 127 -1.34 13.12 15.90
CA SER A 127 -0.31 13.42 14.91
C SER A 127 -0.94 13.91 13.62
N ALA A 128 -0.10 14.46 12.73
CA ALA A 128 -0.49 14.92 11.41
C ALA A 128 -1.37 13.94 10.61
N TRP A 129 -1.24 12.62 10.84
CA TRP A 129 -1.90 11.59 10.03
C TRP A 129 -2.71 10.57 10.83
N THR A 130 -2.28 10.21 12.04
CA THR A 130 -3.00 9.26 12.87
C THR A 130 -3.15 9.74 14.32
N PRO A 131 -4.23 9.33 14.99
CA PRO A 131 -4.50 9.71 16.37
C PRO A 131 -3.50 9.17 17.40
N GLU A 132 -2.56 8.31 17.01
CA GLU A 132 -1.71 7.55 17.94
C GLU A 132 -0.35 8.19 18.23
N VAL A 133 0.25 8.83 17.23
CA VAL A 133 1.50 9.56 17.42
C VAL A 133 1.15 10.94 17.98
N LYS A 134 1.82 11.40 19.03
CA LYS A 134 1.61 12.75 19.57
C LYS A 134 2.61 13.68 18.92
N SER A 135 2.14 14.70 18.20
CA SER A 135 3.00 15.74 17.68
C SER A 135 2.64 17.07 18.34
N PRO A 136 3.52 17.67 19.15
CA PRO A 136 3.28 19.00 19.68
C PRO A 136 3.38 20.00 18.53
N GLY A 137 2.32 20.75 18.27
CA GLY A 137 2.30 21.76 17.22
C GLY A 137 0.92 22.36 17.00
N ASP A 138 0.70 23.56 17.55
CA ASP A 138 -0.57 24.31 17.46
C ASP A 138 -0.99 24.62 16.00
N TRP A 139 -0.05 24.48 15.05
CA TRP A 139 -0.28 24.70 13.62
C TRP A 139 -0.84 23.47 12.89
N ILE A 140 -0.75 22.26 13.48
CA ILE A 140 -1.14 21.01 12.81
C ILE A 140 -2.65 20.96 12.62
N VAL A 141 -3.43 21.22 13.67
CA VAL A 141 -4.90 21.24 13.62
C VAL A 141 -5.44 22.26 12.60
N PRO A 142 -5.03 23.56 12.63
CA PRO A 142 -5.50 24.51 11.64
C PRO A 142 -5.04 24.15 10.22
N LEU A 143 -3.84 23.57 10.04
CA LEU A 143 -3.42 23.10 8.72
C LEU A 143 -4.31 21.96 8.19
N LYS A 144 -4.67 20.97 9.03
CA LYS A 144 -5.61 19.90 8.65
C LYS A 144 -6.96 20.47 8.19
N LEU A 145 -7.49 21.46 8.91
CA LEU A 145 -8.74 22.13 8.54
C LEU A 145 -8.61 22.92 7.23
N LEU A 146 -7.48 23.60 7.01
CA LEU A 146 -7.19 24.29 5.76
C LEU A 146 -7.05 23.33 4.57
N ILE A 147 -6.43 22.17 4.76
CA ILE A 147 -6.37 21.10 3.76
C ILE A 147 -7.79 20.62 3.45
N ALA A 148 -8.58 20.29 4.48
CA ALA A 148 -9.96 19.83 4.30
C ALA A 148 -10.80 20.85 3.52
N LEU A 149 -10.75 22.13 3.90
CA LEU A 149 -11.45 23.21 3.21
C LEU A 149 -10.93 23.40 1.78
N GLY A 150 -9.61 23.40 1.60
CA GLY A 150 -8.97 23.55 0.29
C GLY A 150 -9.37 22.45 -0.69
N LEU A 151 -9.52 21.21 -0.22
CA LEU A 151 -9.99 20.10 -1.04
C LEU A 151 -11.44 20.24 -1.49
N LEU A 152 -12.29 21.00 -0.81
CA LEU A 152 -13.67 21.25 -1.24
C LEU A 152 -13.75 22.22 -2.44
N PHE A 153 -12.75 23.09 -2.63
CA PHE A 153 -12.74 24.08 -3.70
C PHE A 153 -11.70 23.75 -4.78
N PRO A 154 -12.03 23.88 -6.08
CA PRO A 154 -11.06 23.59 -7.15
C PRO A 154 -9.75 24.38 -7.02
N SER A 155 -9.82 25.66 -6.63
CA SER A 155 -8.65 26.52 -6.44
C SER A 155 -7.78 26.13 -5.24
N GLY A 156 -8.33 25.38 -4.28
CA GLY A 156 -7.64 24.96 -3.07
C GLY A 156 -6.91 23.62 -3.19
N VAL A 157 -7.05 22.89 -4.32
CA VAL A 157 -6.47 21.56 -4.48
C VAL A 157 -4.94 21.56 -4.38
N LEU A 158 -4.25 22.45 -5.11
CA LEU A 158 -2.77 22.50 -5.06
C LEU A 158 -2.25 22.97 -3.70
N PRO A 159 -2.78 24.04 -3.07
CA PRO A 159 -2.43 24.39 -1.69
C PRO A 159 -2.68 23.25 -0.70
N ALA A 160 -3.80 22.53 -0.83
CA ALA A 160 -4.11 21.39 0.03
C ALA A 160 -3.12 20.24 -0.18
N CYS A 161 -2.74 19.92 -1.42
CA CYS A 161 -1.70 18.93 -1.72
C CYS A 161 -0.35 19.33 -1.13
N ALA A 162 0.01 20.62 -1.18
CA ALA A 162 1.22 21.13 -0.54
C ALA A 162 1.15 20.98 0.99
N GLY A 163 0.00 21.28 1.61
CA GLY A 163 -0.24 21.05 3.04
C GLY A 163 -0.16 19.57 3.42
N MET A 164 -0.73 18.68 2.60
CA MET A 164 -0.58 17.23 2.75
C MET A 164 0.89 16.83 2.67
N LEU A 165 1.65 17.31 1.67
CA LEU A 165 3.06 16.96 1.57
C LEU A 165 3.88 17.49 2.75
N LEU A 166 3.55 18.69 3.24
CA LEU A 166 4.18 19.28 4.42
C LEU A 166 3.94 18.43 5.68
N LEU A 167 2.69 18.00 5.89
CA LEU A 167 2.36 17.06 6.97
C LEU A 167 3.07 15.72 6.80
N TYR A 168 3.22 15.23 5.56
CA TYR A 168 3.85 13.94 5.27
C TYR A 168 5.35 13.97 5.59
N LEU A 169 6.02 15.06 5.24
CA LEU A 169 7.47 15.24 5.45
C LEU A 169 7.82 15.72 6.87
N HIS A 170 6.84 15.89 7.77
CA HIS A 170 7.09 16.44 9.09
C HIS A 170 7.86 15.44 9.99
N PRO A 171 8.92 15.84 10.72
CA PRO A 171 9.83 14.90 11.37
C PRO A 171 9.25 14.21 12.60
N SER A 172 8.17 14.71 13.18
CA SER A 172 7.54 14.04 14.33
C SER A 172 7.01 12.63 13.98
N HIS A 173 6.90 12.28 12.69
CA HIS A 173 6.58 10.93 12.22
C HIS A 173 7.81 10.04 12.03
N LEU A 174 9.01 10.62 12.05
CA LEU A 174 10.26 9.92 11.75
C LEU A 174 10.93 9.33 13.00
N GLN A 175 10.39 9.57 14.20
CA GLN A 175 10.81 8.84 15.42
C GLN A 175 10.54 7.33 15.31
N GLY A 176 9.83 6.89 14.27
CA GLY A 176 9.92 5.56 13.68
C GLY A 176 9.81 5.65 12.16
N ALA A 177 10.90 5.91 11.45
CA ALA A 177 10.89 6.25 10.02
C ALA A 177 10.31 5.19 9.05
N GLY A 178 9.96 3.99 9.53
CA GLY A 178 9.12 3.02 8.80
C GLY A 178 7.64 3.43 8.67
N GLN A 179 7.12 4.27 9.58
CA GLN A 179 5.74 4.76 9.55
C GLN A 179 5.42 5.55 8.28
N LEU A 180 6.41 6.20 7.67
CA LEU A 180 6.21 6.96 6.44
C LEU A 180 5.73 6.05 5.28
N LEU A 181 6.19 4.78 5.26
CA LEU A 181 5.86 3.81 4.24
C LEU A 181 4.42 3.29 4.39
N ASP A 182 3.90 3.20 5.61
CA ASP A 182 2.49 2.87 5.88
C ASP A 182 1.51 3.98 5.46
N TYR A 183 2.03 5.20 5.23
CA TYR A 183 1.26 6.36 4.77
C TYR A 183 1.49 6.69 3.28
N GLU A 184 2.12 5.80 2.51
CA GLU A 184 2.32 5.95 1.06
C GLU A 184 1.03 6.27 0.30
N LEU A 185 -0.10 5.77 0.81
CA LEU A 185 -1.42 6.09 0.28
C LEU A 185 -1.67 7.59 0.19
N PHE A 186 -1.37 8.36 1.24
CA PHE A 186 -1.64 9.80 1.27
C PHE A 186 -0.78 10.55 0.26
N PHE A 187 0.48 10.12 0.11
CA PHE A 187 1.34 10.60 -0.96
C PHE A 187 0.75 10.28 -2.34
N GLY A 188 0.22 9.06 -2.54
CA GLY A 188 -0.40 8.67 -3.80
C GLY A 188 -1.67 9.43 -4.13
N VAL A 189 -2.53 9.70 -3.14
CA VAL A 189 -3.71 10.54 -3.33
C VAL A 189 -3.28 11.99 -3.63
N CYS A 190 -2.29 12.53 -2.92
CA CYS A 190 -1.74 13.86 -3.17
C CYS A 190 -1.23 14.00 -4.62
N VAL A 191 -0.39 13.06 -5.08
CA VAL A 191 0.13 13.07 -6.46
C VAL A 191 -1.00 12.92 -7.48
N PHE A 192 -1.98 12.03 -7.23
CA PHE A 192 -3.14 11.88 -8.11
C PHE A 192 -3.93 13.20 -8.23
N LEU A 193 -4.27 13.83 -7.12
CA LEU A 193 -5.06 15.07 -7.11
C LEU A 193 -4.30 16.24 -7.75
N ALA A 194 -3.00 16.35 -7.50
CA ALA A 194 -2.15 17.37 -8.12
C ALA A 194 -2.07 17.17 -9.65
N LEU A 195 -1.85 15.94 -10.11
CA LEU A 195 -1.78 15.63 -11.54
C LEU A 195 -3.12 15.85 -12.24
N ASP A 196 -4.22 15.40 -11.64
CA ASP A 196 -5.57 15.63 -12.16
C ASP A 196 -5.87 17.12 -12.30
N HIS A 197 -5.52 17.92 -11.29
CA HIS A 197 -5.72 19.37 -11.32
C HIS A 197 -4.86 20.08 -12.38
N LEU A 198 -3.58 19.73 -12.48
CA LEU A 198 -2.65 20.34 -13.44
C LEU A 198 -2.92 19.89 -14.89
N SER A 199 -3.52 18.72 -15.08
CA SER A 199 -3.78 18.13 -16.40
C SER A 199 -5.01 17.23 -16.40
N PRO A 200 -6.25 17.77 -16.48
CA PRO A 200 -7.52 17.05 -16.24
C PRO A 200 -7.86 15.85 -17.15
N ARG A 201 -7.00 15.51 -18.12
CA ARG A 201 -7.17 14.32 -19.00
C ARG A 201 -5.98 13.38 -18.91
N GLN A 202 -4.78 13.91 -19.13
CA GLN A 202 -3.55 13.12 -19.07
C GLN A 202 -3.16 12.82 -17.62
N GLY A 203 -3.25 13.82 -16.75
CA GLY A 203 -2.98 13.73 -15.33
C GLY A 203 -3.93 12.80 -14.58
N ALA A 204 -5.22 12.80 -14.90
CA ALA A 204 -6.18 11.82 -14.36
C ALA A 204 -5.72 10.37 -14.62
N THR A 205 -5.26 10.12 -15.85
CA THR A 205 -4.82 8.79 -16.29
C THR A 205 -3.53 8.36 -15.59
N THR A 206 -2.52 9.23 -15.61
CA THR A 206 -1.22 8.97 -14.98
C THR A 206 -1.35 8.90 -13.47
N GLY A 207 -2.14 9.78 -12.88
CA GLY A 207 -2.41 9.79 -11.44
C GLY A 207 -3.13 8.53 -10.98
N LEU A 208 -4.11 8.00 -11.73
CA LEU A 208 -4.75 6.71 -11.41
C LEU A 208 -3.76 5.54 -11.46
N LEU A 209 -2.74 5.61 -12.31
CA LEU A 209 -1.66 4.63 -12.34
C LEU A 209 -0.77 4.75 -11.09
N VAL A 210 -0.36 5.97 -10.73
CA VAL A 210 0.44 6.24 -9.53
C VAL A 210 -0.31 5.80 -8.27
N LEU A 211 -1.58 6.18 -8.15
CA LEU A 211 -2.45 5.77 -7.03
C LEU A 211 -2.53 4.24 -6.94
N ARG A 212 -2.70 3.54 -8.06
CA ARG A 212 -2.72 2.07 -8.09
C ARG A 212 -1.40 1.46 -7.63
N ILE A 213 -0.26 2.03 -8.04
CA ILE A 213 1.07 1.59 -7.63
C ILE A 213 1.24 1.73 -6.12
N LEU A 214 0.89 2.89 -5.56
CA LEU A 214 1.08 3.17 -4.15
C LEU A 214 0.07 2.44 -3.25
N VAL A 215 -1.20 2.33 -3.66
CA VAL A 215 -2.18 1.49 -2.96
C VAL A 215 -1.71 0.03 -2.92
N ALA A 216 -1.31 -0.53 -4.06
CA ALA A 216 -0.82 -1.90 -4.07
C ALA A 216 0.50 -2.07 -3.33
N GLY A 217 1.41 -1.08 -3.40
CA GLY A 217 2.66 -1.04 -2.63
C GLY A 217 2.38 -1.17 -1.14
N ASN A 218 1.45 -0.36 -0.63
CA ASN A 218 1.00 -0.40 0.76
C ASN A 218 0.49 -1.80 1.18
N PHE A 219 -0.33 -2.45 0.37
CA PHE A 219 -0.82 -3.80 0.69
C PHE A 219 0.26 -4.89 0.53
N LEU A 220 1.19 -4.72 -0.41
CA LEU A 220 2.32 -5.64 -0.51
C LEU A 220 3.23 -5.52 0.72
N TRP A 221 3.45 -4.28 1.20
CA TRP A 221 4.20 -3.99 2.42
C TRP A 221 3.54 -4.62 3.64
N VAL A 222 2.29 -4.27 3.92
CA VAL A 222 1.50 -4.83 5.04
C VAL A 222 1.37 -6.35 4.96
N GLY A 223 1.23 -6.91 3.75
CA GLY A 223 1.20 -8.35 3.54
C GLY A 223 2.51 -9.05 3.92
N ILE A 224 3.67 -8.42 3.65
CA ILE A 224 4.98 -8.91 4.09
C ILE A 224 5.13 -8.78 5.60
N GLU A 225 4.67 -7.69 6.20
CA GLU A 225 4.71 -7.52 7.67
C GLU A 225 3.96 -8.64 8.39
N ARG A 226 2.85 -9.14 7.83
CA ARG A 226 2.16 -10.31 8.42
C ARG A 226 2.99 -11.59 8.42
N TRP A 227 3.92 -11.73 7.49
CA TRP A 227 4.81 -12.88 7.48
C TRP A 227 5.99 -12.69 8.42
N LEU A 228 6.52 -11.47 8.49
CA LEU A 228 7.68 -11.15 9.33
C LEU A 228 7.31 -10.96 10.81
N TYR A 229 6.07 -10.55 11.10
CA TYR A 229 5.56 -10.31 12.46
C TYR A 229 4.16 -10.93 12.63
N PRO A 230 4.05 -12.26 12.61
CA PRO A 230 2.76 -12.93 12.67
C PRO A 230 1.99 -12.66 13.97
N ASP A 231 2.72 -12.39 15.07
CA ASP A 231 2.14 -12.12 16.39
C ASP A 231 1.30 -10.84 16.45
N TRP A 232 1.65 -9.83 15.64
CA TRP A 232 0.93 -8.56 15.62
C TRP A 232 -0.49 -8.71 15.08
N THR A 233 -0.64 -9.53 14.04
CA THR A 233 -1.96 -9.81 13.46
C THR A 233 -2.69 -10.86 14.28
N SER A 234 -1.99 -11.89 14.77
CA SER A 234 -2.62 -12.99 15.52
C SER A 234 -3.19 -12.51 16.85
N GLU A 235 -2.55 -11.57 17.55
CA GLU A 235 -3.10 -10.97 18.77
C GLU A 235 -4.38 -10.18 18.50
N ALA A 236 -4.37 -9.29 17.49
CA ALA A 236 -5.56 -8.54 17.09
C ALA A 236 -6.71 -9.49 16.71
N LEU A 237 -6.40 -10.55 15.97
CA LEU A 237 -7.37 -11.55 15.53
C LEU A 237 -7.96 -12.34 16.70
N VAL A 238 -7.14 -12.70 17.70
CA VAL A 238 -7.59 -13.46 18.89
C VAL A 238 -8.39 -12.58 19.84
N GLN A 239 -7.94 -11.34 20.07
CA GLN A 239 -8.54 -10.47 21.08
C GLN A 239 -9.75 -9.70 20.57
N ARG A 240 -9.70 -9.20 19.34
CA ARG A 240 -10.72 -8.28 18.81
C ARG A 240 -11.64 -8.93 17.77
N LEU A 241 -11.14 -9.90 17.01
CA LEU A 241 -11.85 -10.47 15.87
C LEU A 241 -11.96 -12.02 15.89
N PRO A 242 -12.29 -12.66 17.03
CA PRO A 242 -12.26 -14.13 17.14
C PRO A 242 -13.25 -14.80 16.17
N MET A 243 -14.34 -14.11 15.80
CA MET A 243 -15.34 -14.61 14.86
C MET A 243 -14.79 -14.78 13.43
N LEU A 244 -13.73 -14.05 13.07
CA LEU A 244 -13.11 -14.11 11.73
C LEU A 244 -12.15 -15.30 11.56
N GLN A 245 -11.78 -15.98 12.65
CA GLN A 245 -10.89 -17.14 12.59
C GLN A 245 -11.54 -18.34 11.91
N LEU A 246 -12.88 -18.43 11.91
CA LEU A 246 -13.64 -19.55 11.33
C LEU A 246 -13.17 -20.93 11.81
N GLY A 247 -12.60 -21.00 13.03
CA GLY A 247 -12.04 -22.23 13.62
C GLY A 247 -10.65 -22.62 13.12
N LEU A 248 -9.98 -21.76 12.33
CA LEU A 248 -8.60 -21.95 11.91
C LEU A 248 -7.62 -21.53 13.01
N ASP A 249 -6.45 -22.16 13.01
CA ASP A 249 -5.33 -21.74 13.86
C ASP A 249 -4.93 -20.28 13.56
N PRO A 250 -4.74 -19.40 14.57
CA PRO A 250 -4.41 -18.00 14.34
C PRO A 250 -3.12 -17.78 13.55
N ALA A 251 -2.09 -18.61 13.74
CA ALA A 251 -0.83 -18.45 13.03
C ALA A 251 -1.01 -18.81 11.54
N PHE A 252 -1.71 -19.91 11.26
CA PHE A 252 -2.08 -20.26 9.89
C PHE A 252 -2.96 -19.19 9.22
N TRP A 253 -3.94 -18.64 9.95
CA TRP A 253 -4.83 -17.60 9.43
C TRP A 253 -4.05 -16.35 9.05
N THR A 254 -3.15 -15.86 9.92
CA THR A 254 -2.30 -14.69 9.65
C THR A 254 -1.43 -14.90 8.41
N LEU A 255 -0.82 -16.09 8.30
CA LEU A 255 -0.01 -16.46 7.15
C LEU A 255 -0.83 -16.44 5.84
N ALA A 256 -2.01 -17.08 5.86
CA ALA A 256 -2.92 -17.12 4.73
C ALA A 256 -3.44 -15.74 4.34
N ALA A 257 -3.76 -14.89 5.31
CA ALA A 257 -4.19 -13.51 5.08
C ALA A 257 -3.09 -12.70 4.37
N GLY A 258 -1.82 -12.85 4.77
CA GLY A 258 -0.68 -12.25 4.08
C GLY A 258 -0.59 -12.67 2.61
N PHE A 259 -0.75 -13.97 2.31
CA PHE A 259 -0.78 -14.44 0.92
C PHE A 259 -1.96 -13.91 0.10
N VAL A 260 -3.15 -13.80 0.70
CA VAL A 260 -4.33 -13.24 0.05
C VAL A 260 -4.10 -11.77 -0.29
N GLU A 261 -3.56 -10.97 0.65
CA GLU A 261 -3.28 -9.56 0.41
C GLU A 261 -2.18 -9.34 -0.62
N VAL A 262 -1.04 -10.03 -0.50
CA VAL A 262 0.06 -9.91 -1.47
C VAL A 262 -0.41 -10.37 -2.86
N GLY A 263 -1.19 -11.44 -2.93
CA GLY A 263 -1.78 -11.93 -4.17
C GLY A 263 -2.75 -10.93 -4.81
N LEU A 264 -3.67 -10.36 -4.03
CA LEU A 264 -4.63 -9.36 -4.50
C LEU A 264 -3.94 -8.06 -4.92
N ALA A 265 -2.97 -7.57 -4.15
CA ALA A 265 -2.19 -6.38 -4.48
C ALA A 265 -1.36 -6.57 -5.76
N PHE A 266 -0.80 -7.76 -5.97
CA PHE A 266 -0.13 -8.10 -7.22
C PHE A 266 -1.10 -8.12 -8.41
N VAL A 267 -2.30 -8.70 -8.24
CA VAL A 267 -3.35 -8.68 -9.28
C VAL A 267 -3.87 -7.27 -9.52
N LEU A 268 -3.94 -6.42 -8.49
CA LEU A 268 -4.29 -5.01 -8.59
C LEU A 268 -3.31 -4.28 -9.51
N LEU A 269 -2.01 -4.58 -9.45
CA LEU A 269 -0.99 -3.96 -10.31
C LEU A 269 -0.98 -4.51 -11.73
N PHE A 270 -0.93 -5.83 -11.89
CA PHE A 270 -0.63 -6.46 -13.17
C PHE A 270 -1.84 -7.03 -13.90
N GLY A 271 -2.99 -7.13 -13.22
CA GLY A 271 -4.25 -7.62 -13.80
C GLY A 271 -4.90 -6.60 -14.74
N ARG A 272 -5.69 -7.06 -15.72
CA ARG A 272 -6.48 -6.18 -16.60
C ARG A 272 -7.86 -5.94 -15.99
N ALA A 273 -8.81 -6.85 -16.25
CA ALA A 273 -10.12 -6.81 -15.63
C ALA A 273 -10.04 -7.32 -14.19
N SER A 274 -9.16 -8.29 -13.95
CA SER A 274 -8.92 -8.82 -12.61
C SER A 274 -8.38 -7.77 -11.63
N SER A 275 -7.76 -6.68 -12.09
CA SER A 275 -7.31 -5.58 -11.22
C SER A 275 -8.49 -4.86 -10.56
N GLN A 276 -9.57 -4.61 -11.31
CA GLN A 276 -10.80 -4.02 -10.77
C GLN A 276 -11.48 -4.96 -9.78
N VAL A 277 -11.49 -6.26 -10.09
CA VAL A 277 -12.03 -7.28 -9.20
C VAL A 277 -11.19 -7.38 -7.92
N ALA A 278 -9.86 -7.34 -8.03
CA ALA A 278 -8.98 -7.35 -6.87
C ALA A 278 -9.22 -6.14 -5.96
N ALA A 279 -9.31 -4.94 -6.53
CA ALA A 279 -9.67 -3.73 -5.77
C ALA A 279 -11.05 -3.87 -5.09
N ALA A 280 -12.04 -4.43 -5.78
CA ALA A 280 -13.38 -4.65 -5.21
C ALA A 280 -13.38 -5.68 -4.07
N VAL A 281 -12.60 -6.77 -4.21
CA VAL A 281 -12.45 -7.78 -3.15
C VAL A 281 -11.75 -7.18 -1.94
N MET A 282 -10.64 -6.45 -2.14
CA MET A 282 -9.92 -5.78 -1.04
C MET A 282 -10.82 -4.75 -0.35
N LEU A 283 -11.58 -3.97 -1.13
CA LEU A 283 -12.56 -3.04 -0.60
C LEU A 283 -13.60 -3.75 0.28
N ALA A 284 -14.14 -4.87 -0.20
CA ALA A 284 -15.14 -5.64 0.53
C ALA A 284 -14.57 -6.25 1.82
N LEU A 285 -13.32 -6.74 1.78
CA LEU A 285 -12.65 -7.27 2.96
C LEU A 285 -12.44 -6.17 4.01
N MET A 286 -11.87 -5.02 3.64
CA MET A 286 -11.67 -3.91 4.58
C MET A 286 -12.99 -3.30 5.08
N ALA A 287 -13.96 -3.07 4.18
CA ALA A 287 -15.26 -2.53 4.57
C ALA A 287 -16.03 -3.52 5.46
N GLY A 288 -15.82 -4.82 5.28
CA GLY A 288 -16.41 -5.88 6.10
C GLY A 288 -15.85 -5.91 7.52
N THR A 289 -14.59 -5.52 7.73
CA THR A 289 -13.98 -5.45 9.06
C THR A 289 -14.33 -4.17 9.80
N MET A 290 -14.63 -3.06 9.11
CA MET A 290 -14.93 -1.76 9.72
C MET A 290 -15.95 -1.76 10.87
N PRO A 291 -17.10 -2.44 10.79
CA PRO A 291 -18.08 -2.43 11.88
C PRO A 291 -17.58 -3.06 13.19
N MET A 292 -16.47 -3.78 13.12
CA MET A 292 -15.84 -4.47 14.24
C MET A 292 -14.66 -3.66 14.82
N LEU A 293 -14.30 -2.54 14.17
CA LEU A 293 -13.20 -1.66 14.54
C LEU A 293 -13.73 -0.45 15.32
N ASP A 294 -12.84 0.20 16.06
CA ASP A 294 -13.17 1.44 16.75
C ASP A 294 -13.37 2.59 15.74
N ALA A 295 -14.14 3.62 16.13
CA ALA A 295 -14.42 4.76 15.27
C ALA A 295 -13.14 5.46 14.75
N MET A 296 -12.07 5.37 15.54
CA MET A 296 -10.74 5.85 15.22
C MET A 296 -10.14 5.13 14.00
N GLU A 297 -10.12 3.81 14.05
CA GLU A 297 -9.62 2.92 12.99
C GLU A 297 -10.48 3.04 11.73
N ALA A 298 -11.80 3.18 11.91
CA ALA A 298 -12.72 3.41 10.80
C ALA A 298 -12.43 4.72 10.04
N ILE A 299 -12.09 5.81 10.76
CA ILE A 299 -11.76 7.09 10.13
C ILE A 299 -10.42 6.99 9.38
N SER A 300 -9.40 6.34 9.96
CA SER A 300 -8.08 6.22 9.33
C SER A 300 -8.11 5.45 8.01
N ASP A 301 -9.03 4.49 7.88
CA ASP A 301 -9.14 3.64 6.69
C ASP A 301 -9.95 4.29 5.55
N LEU A 302 -10.66 5.40 5.79
CA LEU A 302 -11.51 6.05 4.79
C LEU A 302 -10.76 6.38 3.48
N PRO A 303 -9.58 7.02 3.49
CA PRO A 303 -8.84 7.30 2.27
C PRO A 303 -8.49 6.03 1.48
N MET A 304 -8.20 4.92 2.18
CA MET A 304 -7.86 3.64 1.55
C MET A 304 -9.10 3.03 0.88
N LEU A 305 -10.24 2.99 1.59
CA LEU A 305 -11.50 2.49 1.04
C LEU A 305 -11.92 3.27 -0.20
N PHE A 306 -11.88 4.60 -0.16
CA PHE A 306 -12.28 5.40 -1.32
C PHE A 306 -11.28 5.27 -2.48
N SER A 307 -10.00 5.06 -2.19
CA SER A 307 -9.00 4.74 -3.22
C SER A 307 -9.30 3.39 -3.88
N LEU A 308 -9.57 2.35 -3.10
CA LEU A 308 -9.98 1.04 -3.63
C LEU A 308 -11.30 1.12 -4.40
N PHE A 309 -12.27 1.90 -3.93
CA PHE A 309 -13.53 2.15 -4.64
C PHE A 309 -13.30 2.77 -6.02
N VAL A 310 -12.46 3.80 -6.11
CA VAL A 310 -12.06 4.40 -7.39
C VAL A 310 -11.30 3.40 -8.26
N LEU A 311 -10.39 2.61 -7.69
CA LEU A 311 -9.60 1.62 -8.45
C LEU A 311 -10.42 0.41 -8.91
N ALA A 312 -11.49 0.05 -8.19
CA ALA A 312 -12.47 -0.95 -8.61
C ALA A 312 -13.30 -0.44 -9.79
N ALA A 313 -13.64 0.85 -9.80
CA ALA A 313 -14.44 1.46 -10.85
C ALA A 313 -13.63 1.89 -12.09
N THR A 314 -12.29 2.01 -11.99
CA THR A 314 -11.41 2.47 -13.09
C THR A 314 -10.53 1.36 -13.64
N ARG A 315 -10.31 1.37 -14.96
CA ARG A 315 -9.53 0.33 -15.64
C ARG A 315 -8.04 0.49 -15.38
N ASN A 316 -7.39 -0.66 -15.21
CA ASN A 316 -5.93 -0.70 -15.19
C ASN A 316 -5.36 -0.59 -16.61
N ARG A 317 -4.60 0.48 -16.86
CA ARG A 317 -3.95 0.75 -18.15
C ARG A 317 -2.50 0.27 -18.19
N MET A 318 -1.89 -0.05 -17.04
CA MET A 318 -0.51 -0.57 -16.94
C MET A 318 -0.28 -1.80 -17.83
N PRO A 319 -1.19 -2.80 -17.86
CA PRO A 319 -0.92 -4.00 -18.63
C PRO A 319 -0.84 -3.71 -20.12
N ARG A 320 -1.56 -2.74 -20.71
CA ARG A 320 -1.40 -2.47 -22.15
C ARG A 320 -0.01 -1.94 -22.49
N ALA A 321 0.52 -1.00 -21.69
CA ALA A 321 1.86 -0.45 -21.86
C ALA A 321 2.97 -1.51 -21.67
N VAL A 322 2.77 -2.47 -20.77
CA VAL A 322 3.78 -3.50 -20.44
C VAL A 322 3.60 -4.82 -21.22
N THR A 323 2.38 -5.16 -21.66
CA THR A 323 2.01 -6.47 -22.26
C THR A 323 1.90 -6.48 -23.79
N GLU A 324 1.97 -5.34 -24.48
CA GLU A 324 2.08 -5.33 -25.96
C GLU A 324 3.39 -5.97 -26.46
N HIS A 325 4.38 -6.13 -25.59
CA HIS A 325 5.54 -6.98 -25.85
C HIS A 325 5.22 -8.43 -25.47
N ALA A 326 5.00 -9.25 -26.51
CA ALA A 326 4.57 -10.66 -26.60
C ALA A 326 5.24 -11.73 -25.67
N ARG A 327 5.57 -11.45 -24.41
CA ARG A 327 6.35 -12.33 -23.54
C ARG A 327 5.82 -12.50 -22.12
N TRP A 328 4.54 -12.29 -21.86
CA TRP A 328 3.95 -12.60 -20.54
C TRP A 328 3.14 -13.90 -20.56
N GLN A 329 3.87 -15.03 -20.64
CA GLN A 329 3.37 -16.38 -20.36
C GLN A 329 3.06 -16.53 -18.85
N PRO A 330 2.16 -17.43 -18.41
CA PRO A 330 1.87 -17.66 -16.99
C PRO A 330 3.13 -17.85 -16.13
N ALA A 331 4.13 -18.56 -16.67
CA ALA A 331 5.42 -18.75 -16.02
C ALA A 331 6.16 -17.43 -15.70
N ASN A 332 5.99 -16.39 -16.53
CA ASN A 332 6.62 -15.10 -16.28
C ASN A 332 5.84 -14.29 -15.23
N LEU A 333 4.52 -14.43 -15.14
CA LEU A 333 3.75 -13.83 -14.06
C LEU A 333 4.13 -14.41 -12.70
N CYS A 334 4.22 -15.74 -12.59
CA CYS A 334 4.67 -16.41 -11.37
C CYS A 334 6.10 -15.99 -10.99
N ARG A 335 7.00 -15.85 -11.97
CA ARG A 335 8.35 -15.34 -11.73
C ARG A 335 8.34 -13.89 -11.27
N THR A 336 7.54 -13.02 -11.89
CA THR A 336 7.40 -11.63 -11.46
C THR A 336 6.85 -11.55 -10.05
N PHE A 337 5.85 -12.37 -9.71
CA PHE A 337 5.33 -12.47 -8.35
C PHE A 337 6.44 -12.84 -7.37
N LEU A 338 7.15 -13.95 -7.60
CA LEU A 338 8.26 -14.37 -6.74
C LEU A 338 9.34 -13.29 -6.62
N LEU A 339 9.75 -12.68 -7.73
CA LEU A 339 10.76 -11.62 -7.71
C LEU A 339 10.28 -10.36 -6.99
N ALA A 340 9.00 -9.99 -7.16
CA ALA A 340 8.41 -8.83 -6.50
C ALA A 340 8.30 -9.08 -5.00
N THR A 341 7.78 -10.24 -4.59
CA THR A 341 7.64 -10.62 -3.19
C THR A 341 9.02 -10.70 -2.50
N MET A 342 9.96 -11.45 -3.08
CA MET A 342 11.31 -11.58 -2.52
C MET A 342 12.07 -10.25 -2.55
N GLY A 343 11.97 -9.50 -3.65
CA GLY A 343 12.63 -8.21 -3.79
C GLY A 343 12.06 -7.16 -2.83
N LEU A 344 10.76 -7.20 -2.57
CA LEU A 344 10.12 -6.32 -1.59
C LEU A 344 10.48 -6.74 -0.16
N THR A 345 10.62 -8.03 0.14
CA THR A 345 11.14 -8.46 1.45
C THR A 345 12.58 -8.00 1.64
N VAL A 346 13.45 -8.13 0.62
CA VAL A 346 14.80 -7.54 0.65
C VAL A 346 14.74 -6.03 0.91
N LEU A 347 13.87 -5.33 0.17
CA LEU A 347 13.69 -3.89 0.34
C LEU A 347 13.17 -3.54 1.74
N TYR A 348 12.33 -4.39 2.34
CA TYR A 348 11.85 -4.23 3.71
C TYR A 348 13.03 -4.18 4.70
N TYR A 349 13.93 -5.17 4.65
CA TYR A 349 15.13 -5.18 5.48
C TYR A 349 16.04 -3.97 5.20
N LEU A 350 16.26 -3.61 3.93
CA LEU A 350 17.09 -2.46 3.57
C LEU A 350 16.49 -1.12 4.01
N ALA A 351 15.17 -0.97 3.91
CA ALA A 351 14.47 0.22 4.36
C ALA A 351 14.65 0.41 5.86
N HIS A 352 14.61 -0.68 6.63
CA HIS A 352 14.85 -0.66 8.08
C HIS A 352 16.27 -0.22 8.46
N ASP A 353 17.28 -0.54 7.66
CA ASP A 353 18.64 -0.07 7.89
C ASP A 353 18.82 1.41 7.52
N PHE A 354 18.07 1.91 6.54
CA PHE A 354 18.23 3.26 5.99
C PHE A 354 17.40 4.33 6.72
N THR A 355 16.28 3.95 7.32
CA THR A 355 15.34 4.84 7.99
C THR A 355 15.95 5.72 9.10
N PRO A 356 16.87 5.24 9.96
CA PRO A 356 17.52 6.08 10.97
C PRO A 356 18.36 7.22 10.35
N VAL A 357 19.03 6.93 9.22
CA VAL A 357 19.86 7.91 8.51
C VAL A 357 18.98 9.00 7.89
N LEU A 358 17.87 8.61 7.26
CA LEU A 358 16.91 9.55 6.68
C LEU A 358 16.26 10.43 7.75
N HIS A 359 15.91 9.85 8.92
CA HIS A 359 15.37 10.60 10.05
C HIS A 359 16.32 11.70 10.51
N ALA A 360 17.60 11.37 10.70
CA ALA A 360 18.61 12.34 11.09
C ALA A 360 18.71 13.50 10.09
N GLN A 361 18.81 13.21 8.80
CA GLN A 361 18.91 14.22 7.74
C GLN A 361 17.69 15.13 7.66
N LEU A 362 16.48 14.57 7.75
CA LEU A 362 15.25 15.37 7.72
C LEU A 362 15.13 16.23 8.99
N THR A 363 15.52 15.70 10.14
CA THR A 363 15.50 16.46 11.41
C THR A 363 16.44 17.66 11.34
N ASP A 364 17.64 17.48 10.78
CA ASP A 364 18.60 18.57 10.59
C ASP A 364 18.08 19.61 9.58
N LEU A 365 17.52 19.17 8.45
CA LEU A 365 16.91 20.08 7.47
C LEU A 365 15.78 20.91 8.08
N TRP A 366 14.94 20.31 8.92
CA TRP A 366 13.87 21.03 9.62
C TRP A 366 14.38 22.02 10.67
N ARG A 367 15.53 21.75 11.31
CA ARG A 367 16.20 22.72 12.19
C ARG A 367 16.76 23.91 11.41
N GLU A 368 17.27 23.68 10.20
CA GLU A 368 17.86 24.71 9.34
C GLU A 368 16.82 25.62 8.69
N PHE A 369 15.61 25.12 8.44
CA PHE A 369 14.51 25.87 7.84
C PHE A 369 13.33 26.03 8.80
N PRO A 370 13.41 26.94 9.80
CA PRO A 370 12.25 27.33 10.60
C PRO A 370 11.29 28.12 9.70
N LEU A 371 10.49 27.41 8.90
CA LEU A 371 9.38 28.00 8.19
C LEU A 371 8.43 28.58 9.24
N VAL A 372 8.44 29.91 9.36
CA VAL A 372 7.47 30.73 10.10
C VAL A 372 7.34 30.40 11.59
N GLY A 373 8.39 30.59 12.40
CA GLY A 373 8.23 30.66 13.87
C GLY A 373 7.60 29.43 14.55
N LEU A 374 7.58 28.27 13.87
CA LEU A 374 7.04 27.00 14.35
C LEU A 374 8.01 26.25 15.29
N GLY A 375 9.10 26.89 15.70
CA GLY A 375 10.05 26.36 16.67
C GLY A 375 9.52 26.50 18.09
N GLY A 376 8.56 25.65 18.47
CA GLY A 376 8.34 25.34 19.87
C GLY A 376 9.50 24.47 20.36
N ASP A 377 10.12 24.86 21.47
CA ASP A 377 11.20 24.10 22.12
C ASP A 377 10.76 22.64 22.29
N ALA A 378 11.44 21.71 21.61
CA ALA A 378 11.26 20.29 21.85
C ALA A 378 11.69 20.00 23.31
N PRO A 379 10.82 19.42 24.16
CA PRO A 379 11.26 18.98 25.48
C PRO A 379 12.29 17.86 25.28
N GLY A 380 13.46 18.05 25.90
CA GLY A 380 14.61 17.15 25.82
C GLY A 380 14.48 15.86 26.59
#